data_AF-A0A4Q3DWP6-F1
#
_entry.id   AF-A0A4Q3DWP6-F1
#
_cell.length_a   1.000
_cell.length_b   1.000
_cell.length_c   1.000
_cell.angle_alpha   90.00
_cell.angle_beta   90.00
_cell.angle_gamma   90.00
#
_symmetry.space_group_name_H-M   'P 1'
#
loop_
_entity.id
_entity.type
_entity.pdbx_description
1 polymer ?
#
loop_
_entity_poly.entity_id
_entity_poly.type
_entity_poly.pdbx_seq_one_letter_code
_entity_poly.pdbx_strand_id
1 'polypeptide(L)'
;MFPRDDDTAFGILQSSHHELWATAMGNRMGAGNQRRYNSLTCFETFPFPAGLTPDIPAVNYATNPEAIAIAEAAKRLNELRENWLNPADLVRREPEVVAGFPDRVLAKDDEAAEVLKKRTLTKLYNERPAWLDHAHKALDAAVANAYGWPADLADDEVLARLFALNQERTAPSPLPLAKV
;
A
#
# COMPACT_ATOMS: atom_id res chain seq x y z
N MET A 1 9.66 3.43 -9.90
CA MET A 1 8.27 3.03 -10.16
C MET A 1 8.34 1.60 -10.62
N PHE A 2 7.76 0.66 -9.87
CA PHE A 2 7.63 -0.73 -10.31
C PHE A 2 6.30 -0.79 -11.06
N PRO A 3 6.26 -0.83 -12.40
CA PRO A 3 5.02 -1.04 -13.12
C PRO A 3 4.68 -2.51 -12.99
N ARG A 4 3.95 -2.87 -11.93
CA ARG A 4 3.24 -4.14 -11.89
C ARG A 4 1.85 -3.92 -12.44
N ASP A 5 1.36 -4.86 -13.22
CA ASP A 5 0.05 -4.79 -13.87
C ASP A 5 -1.11 -5.07 -12.88
N ASP A 6 -0.85 -5.08 -11.58
CA ASP A 6 -1.78 -5.48 -10.54
C ASP A 6 -1.78 -4.56 -9.32
N ASP A 7 -2.92 -4.44 -8.66
CA ASP A 7 -3.11 -3.61 -7.46
C ASP A 7 -2.76 -4.35 -6.16
N THR A 8 -2.41 -5.64 -6.22
CA THR A 8 -2.13 -6.46 -5.02
C THR A 8 -0.94 -5.92 -4.24
N ALA A 9 0.20 -5.76 -4.91
CA ALA A 9 1.41 -5.25 -4.28
C ALA A 9 1.22 -3.82 -3.78
N PHE A 10 0.49 -2.99 -4.53
CA PHE A 10 0.11 -1.65 -4.09
C PHE A 10 -0.73 -1.70 -2.81
N GLY A 11 -1.74 -2.56 -2.76
CA GLY A 11 -2.57 -2.77 -1.58
C GLY A 11 -1.78 -3.19 -0.35
N ILE A 12 -0.88 -4.17 -0.48
CA ILE A 12 -0.01 -4.61 0.61
C ILE A 12 0.82 -3.43 1.16
N LEU A 13 1.41 -2.62 0.28
CA LEU A 13 2.20 -1.45 0.67
C LEU A 13 1.38 -0.29 1.27
N GLN A 14 0.07 -0.26 1.04
CA GLN A 14 -0.84 0.73 1.62
C GLN A 14 -1.44 0.28 2.96
N SER A 15 -1.21 -0.97 3.38
CA SER A 15 -1.73 -1.51 4.63
C SER A 15 -0.98 -1.01 5.88
N SER A 16 -1.65 -1.08 7.02
CA SER A 16 -1.06 -0.82 8.34
C SER A 16 0.09 -1.77 8.66
N HIS A 17 0.08 -3.00 8.14
CA HIS A 17 1.16 -3.97 8.32
C HIS A 17 2.49 -3.44 7.76
N HIS A 18 2.45 -2.88 6.56
CA HIS A 18 3.63 -2.24 5.95
C HIS A 18 3.98 -0.92 6.63
N GLU A 19 2.98 -0.14 7.07
CA GLU A 19 3.25 1.09 7.85
C GLU A 19 4.00 0.79 9.16
N LEU A 20 3.54 -0.21 9.92
CA LEU A 20 4.16 -0.65 11.17
C LEU A 20 5.60 -1.11 10.93
N TRP A 21 5.82 -1.94 9.91
CA TRP A 21 7.15 -2.39 9.52
C TRP A 21 8.06 -1.23 9.12
N ALA A 22 7.60 -0.36 8.21
CA ALA A 22 8.36 0.79 7.75
C ALA A 22 8.66 1.79 8.89
N THR A 23 7.81 1.84 9.91
CA THR A 23 8.02 2.65 11.12
C THR A 23 9.07 2.05 12.04
N ALA A 24 9.07 0.74 12.20
CA ALA A 24 10.03 0.03 13.03
C ALA A 24 11.43 -0.02 12.39
N MET A 25 11.50 -0.25 11.07
CA MET A 25 12.76 -0.42 10.32
C MET A 25 13.28 0.86 9.67
N GLY A 26 12.45 1.91 9.62
CA GLY A 26 12.81 3.20 9.05
C GLY A 26 13.75 3.99 9.96
N ASN A 27 14.66 4.75 9.35
CA ASN A 27 15.52 5.67 10.09
C ASN A 27 14.74 6.91 10.51
N ARG A 28 15.00 7.39 11.73
CA ARG A 28 14.45 8.64 12.28
C ARG A 28 15.43 9.78 12.03
N MET A 29 14.94 10.93 11.56
CA MET A 29 15.77 12.14 11.47
C MET A 29 15.07 13.39 12.00
N GLY A 30 15.88 14.28 12.59
CA GLY A 30 15.46 15.58 13.12
C GLY A 30 14.81 15.53 14.50
N ALA A 31 14.60 16.71 15.09
CA ALA A 31 13.95 16.88 16.39
C ALA A 31 12.45 16.52 16.40
N GLY A 32 11.84 16.34 15.22
CA GLY A 32 10.42 16.04 15.03
C GLY A 32 10.09 14.59 14.71
N ASN A 33 11.03 13.65 14.85
CA ASN A 33 10.82 12.22 14.61
C ASN A 33 10.29 11.90 13.18
N GLN A 34 10.80 12.60 12.16
CA GLN A 34 10.35 12.39 10.78
C GLN A 34 10.81 11.01 10.28
N ARG A 35 9.85 10.15 9.93
CA ARG A 35 10.09 8.83 9.33
C ARG A 35 10.72 9.02 7.94
N ARG A 36 11.90 8.45 7.68
CA ARG A 36 12.41 8.29 6.31
C ARG A 36 12.16 6.88 5.81
N TYR A 37 11.45 6.80 4.70
CA TYR A 37 11.32 5.56 3.95
C TYR A 37 12.62 5.28 3.18
N ASN A 38 13.26 4.15 3.46
CA ASN A 38 14.40 3.65 2.69
C ASN A 38 14.01 2.29 2.11
N SER A 39 14.05 2.14 0.80
CA SER A 39 13.65 0.89 0.14
C SER A 39 14.44 -0.32 0.64
N LEU A 40 15.75 -0.16 0.87
CA LEU A 40 16.62 -1.25 1.32
C LEU A 40 16.28 -1.77 2.71
N THR A 41 15.80 -0.90 3.62
CA THR A 41 15.51 -1.29 5.01
C THR A 41 14.04 -1.47 5.29
N CYS A 42 13.15 -0.92 4.46
CA CYS A 42 11.69 -1.05 4.60
C CYS A 42 11.12 -2.05 3.58
N PHE A 43 11.31 -1.83 2.29
CA PHE A 43 10.68 -2.65 1.23
C PHE A 43 11.37 -4.01 1.08
N GLU A 44 12.69 -4.02 0.90
CA GLU A 44 13.45 -5.27 0.65
C GLU A 44 13.41 -6.23 1.85
N THR A 45 13.27 -5.68 3.06
CA THR A 45 13.17 -6.47 4.29
C THR A 45 11.74 -6.86 4.64
N PHE A 46 10.72 -6.23 4.03
CA PHE A 46 9.33 -6.51 4.37
C PHE A 46 9.00 -7.98 4.05
N PRO A 47 8.48 -8.74 5.02
CA PRO A 47 8.09 -10.12 4.79
C PRO A 47 6.69 -10.14 4.18
N PHE A 48 6.60 -9.99 2.85
CA PHE A 48 5.34 -10.08 2.11
C PHE A 48 4.60 -11.40 2.38
N PRO A 49 3.26 -11.44 2.23
CA PRO A 49 2.49 -12.68 2.35
C PRO A 49 3.03 -13.75 1.40
N ALA A 50 3.02 -15.00 1.87
CA ALA A 50 3.50 -16.13 1.08
C ALA A 50 2.74 -16.24 -0.26
N GLY A 51 3.47 -16.38 -1.36
CA GLY A 51 2.88 -16.44 -2.70
C GLY A 51 2.51 -15.09 -3.32
N LEU A 52 2.63 -13.98 -2.57
CA LEU A 52 2.36 -12.61 -3.04
C LEU A 52 3.61 -11.72 -2.96
N THR A 53 4.80 -12.33 -3.03
CA THR A 53 6.07 -11.60 -2.99
C THR A 53 6.33 -10.85 -4.31
N PRO A 54 7.05 -9.71 -4.29
CA PRO A 54 7.26 -8.88 -5.48
C PRO A 54 8.05 -9.55 -6.62
N ASP A 55 8.74 -10.66 -6.38
CA ASP A 55 9.45 -11.45 -7.38
C ASP A 55 8.53 -12.43 -8.14
N ILE A 56 7.34 -12.73 -7.61
CA ILE A 56 6.35 -13.58 -8.28
C ILE A 56 5.56 -12.73 -9.28
N PRO A 57 5.49 -13.10 -10.57
CA PRO A 57 4.66 -12.38 -11.56
C PRO A 57 3.17 -12.42 -11.20
N ALA A 58 2.44 -11.32 -11.42
CA ALA A 58 1.02 -11.22 -11.04
C ALA A 58 0.14 -12.28 -11.70
N VAL A 59 0.48 -12.71 -12.92
CA VAL A 59 -0.24 -13.78 -13.64
C VAL A 59 -0.26 -15.10 -12.87
N ASN A 60 0.73 -15.35 -12.00
CA ASN A 60 0.85 -16.59 -11.24
C ASN A 60 -0.08 -16.65 -10.02
N TYR A 61 -0.61 -15.51 -9.56
CA TYR A 61 -1.58 -15.44 -8.47
C TYR A 61 -2.88 -14.76 -8.91
N ALA A 62 -3.13 -14.62 -10.21
CA ALA A 62 -4.31 -13.93 -10.73
C ALA A 62 -5.65 -14.54 -10.27
N THR A 63 -5.68 -15.83 -9.93
CA THR A 63 -6.85 -16.54 -9.40
C THR A 63 -6.80 -16.76 -7.89
N ASN A 64 -5.75 -16.27 -7.21
CA ASN A 64 -5.64 -16.36 -5.76
C ASN A 64 -6.69 -15.43 -5.12
N PRO A 65 -7.60 -15.95 -4.28
CA PRO A 65 -8.70 -15.15 -3.73
C PRO A 65 -8.21 -14.04 -2.79
N GLU A 66 -7.12 -14.26 -2.05
CA GLU A 66 -6.51 -13.25 -1.18
C GLU A 66 -5.91 -12.09 -1.99
N ALA A 67 -5.24 -12.40 -3.11
CA ALA A 67 -4.69 -11.41 -4.03
C ALA A 67 -5.79 -10.54 -4.65
N ILE A 68 -6.87 -11.18 -5.10
CA ILE A 68 -8.05 -10.50 -5.65
C ILE A 68 -8.65 -9.57 -4.59
N ALA A 69 -8.86 -10.04 -3.36
CA ALA A 69 -9.45 -9.25 -2.30
C ALA A 69 -8.60 -8.01 -1.95
N ILE A 70 -7.26 -8.17 -1.88
CA ILE A 70 -6.35 -7.04 -1.67
C ILE A 70 -6.44 -6.05 -2.83
N ALA A 71 -6.39 -6.54 -4.08
CA ALA A 71 -6.44 -5.69 -5.26
C ALA A 71 -7.76 -4.89 -5.34
N GLU A 72 -8.90 -5.52 -5.04
CA GLU A 72 -10.20 -4.86 -4.99
C GLU A 72 -10.26 -3.79 -3.88
N ALA A 73 -9.79 -4.10 -2.68
CA ALA A 73 -9.73 -3.14 -1.59
C ALA A 73 -8.80 -1.95 -1.91
N ALA A 74 -7.65 -2.20 -2.54
CA ALA A 74 -6.70 -1.19 -2.96
C ALA A 74 -7.27 -0.27 -4.05
N LYS A 75 -7.92 -0.85 -5.07
CA LYS A 75 -8.67 -0.10 -6.11
C LYS A 75 -9.73 0.78 -5.47
N ARG A 76 -10.54 0.23 -4.57
CA ARG A 76 -11.60 0.97 -3.88
C ARG A 76 -11.05 2.14 -3.07
N LEU A 77 -9.97 1.92 -2.33
CA LEU A 77 -9.29 2.97 -1.58
C LEU A 77 -8.74 4.06 -2.52
N ASN A 78 -8.15 3.68 -3.66
CA ASN A 78 -7.66 4.63 -4.65
C ASN A 78 -8.80 5.47 -5.26
N GLU A 79 -9.88 4.83 -5.71
CA GLU A 79 -11.06 5.49 -6.24
C GLU A 79 -11.65 6.52 -5.27
N LEU A 80 -11.77 6.17 -3.99
CA LEU A 80 -12.30 7.08 -2.97
C LEU A 80 -11.39 8.29 -2.76
N ARG A 81 -10.06 8.08 -2.74
CA ARG A 81 -9.07 9.16 -2.66
C ARG A 81 -9.15 10.06 -3.89
N GLU A 82 -9.18 9.48 -5.09
CA GLU A 82 -9.29 10.22 -6.34
C GLU A 82 -10.57 11.03 -6.42
N ASN A 83 -11.72 10.48 -6.03
CA ASN A 83 -12.98 11.21 -6.01
C ASN A 83 -12.98 12.36 -5.00
N TRP A 84 -12.28 12.20 -3.87
CA TRP A 84 -12.13 13.29 -2.90
C TRP A 84 -11.16 14.37 -3.38
N LEU A 85 -10.04 13.99 -4.01
CA LEU A 85 -9.03 14.91 -4.56
C LEU A 85 -9.58 15.68 -5.77
N ASN A 86 -10.31 14.98 -6.63
CA ASN A 86 -10.77 15.45 -7.93
C ASN A 86 -12.30 15.34 -8.07
N PRO A 87 -13.10 16.07 -7.27
CA PRO A 87 -14.56 16.01 -7.34
C PRO A 87 -15.09 16.42 -8.72
N ALA A 88 -16.06 15.68 -9.25
CA ALA A 88 -16.61 15.89 -10.60
C ALA A 88 -17.27 17.27 -10.79
N ASP A 89 -17.69 17.92 -9.71
CA ASP A 89 -18.20 19.28 -9.70
C ASP A 89 -17.09 20.34 -9.85
N LEU A 90 -15.84 20.03 -9.50
CA LEU A 90 -14.69 20.96 -9.52
C LEU A 90 -13.72 20.73 -10.68
N VAL A 91 -13.69 19.54 -11.27
CA VAL A 91 -12.72 19.19 -12.32
C VAL A 91 -13.38 18.92 -13.68
N ARG A 92 -12.63 19.17 -14.75
CA ARG A 92 -12.87 18.65 -16.10
C ARG A 92 -11.71 17.77 -16.53
N ARG A 93 -11.99 16.74 -17.32
CA ARG A 93 -10.98 15.84 -17.89
C ARG A 93 -10.80 16.17 -19.36
N GLU A 94 -9.56 16.35 -19.77
CA GLU A 94 -9.18 16.59 -21.15
C GLU A 94 -8.16 15.53 -21.59
N PRO A 95 -8.22 15.01 -22.83
CA PRO A 95 -7.25 14.05 -23.31
C PRO A 95 -5.80 14.56 -23.14
N GLU A 96 -4.89 13.66 -22.79
CA GLU A 96 -3.47 13.98 -22.75
C GLU A 96 -2.94 14.17 -24.18
N VAL A 97 -1.99 15.09 -24.34
CA VAL A 97 -1.38 15.42 -25.63
C VAL A 97 -0.51 14.27 -26.13
N VAL A 98 0.02 13.47 -25.19
CA VAL A 98 0.85 12.30 -25.47
C VAL A 98 0.01 11.03 -25.34
N ALA A 99 -0.03 10.24 -26.40
CA ALA A 99 -0.73 8.96 -26.41
C ALA A 99 -0.17 7.99 -25.35
N GLY A 100 -1.06 7.26 -24.68
CA GLY A 100 -0.70 6.27 -23.65
C GLY A 100 -0.62 6.82 -22.22
N PHE A 101 -0.83 8.12 -22.02
CA PHE A 101 -0.93 8.75 -20.70
C PHE A 101 -2.39 8.98 -20.30
N PRO A 102 -2.71 8.99 -18.99
CA PRO A 102 -4.06 9.25 -18.51
C PRO A 102 -4.49 10.70 -18.79
N ASP A 103 -5.80 10.92 -18.94
CA ASP A 103 -6.39 12.24 -19.16
C ASP A 103 -5.94 13.26 -18.11
N ARG A 104 -5.74 14.50 -18.57
CA ARG A 104 -5.41 15.63 -17.71
C ARG A 104 -6.63 16.04 -16.90
N VAL A 105 -6.45 16.16 -15.60
CA VAL A 105 -7.46 16.67 -14.67
C VAL A 105 -7.19 18.16 -14.46
N LEU A 106 -8.11 19.01 -14.93
CA LEU A 106 -8.01 20.46 -14.83
C LEU A 106 -9.15 21.02 -13.99
N ALA A 107 -8.89 22.13 -13.29
CA ALA A 107 -9.95 22.89 -12.65
C ALA A 107 -10.95 23.40 -13.69
N LYS A 108 -12.24 23.42 -13.35
CA LYS A 108 -13.27 23.98 -14.24
C LYS A 108 -13.12 25.48 -14.43
N ASP A 109 -12.78 26.19 -13.37
CA ASP A 109 -12.61 27.64 -13.30
C ASP A 109 -11.63 28.02 -12.17
N ASP A 110 -11.36 29.31 -12.02
CA ASP A 110 -10.42 29.84 -11.01
C ASP A 110 -10.90 29.60 -9.57
N GLU A 111 -12.21 29.61 -9.32
CA GLU A 111 -12.77 29.33 -7.99
C GLU A 111 -12.54 27.85 -7.61
N ALA A 112 -12.81 26.92 -8.53
CA ALA A 112 -12.53 25.52 -8.36
C ALA A 112 -11.03 25.27 -8.15
N ALA A 113 -10.16 26.01 -8.84
CA ALA A 113 -8.71 25.92 -8.65
C ALA A 113 -8.30 26.28 -7.21
N GLU A 114 -8.88 27.33 -6.62
CA GLU A 114 -8.62 27.70 -5.22
C GLU A 114 -9.11 26.66 -4.21
N VAL A 115 -10.22 25.97 -4.50
CA VAL A 115 -10.71 24.86 -3.68
C VAL A 115 -9.77 23.65 -3.79
N LEU A 116 -9.38 23.27 -5.00
CA LEU A 116 -8.52 22.10 -5.27
C LEU A 116 -7.14 22.23 -4.62
N LYS A 117 -6.56 23.44 -4.52
CA LYS A 117 -5.33 23.70 -3.76
C LYS A 117 -5.40 23.24 -2.29
N LYS A 118 -6.60 23.19 -1.71
CA LYS A 118 -6.83 22.74 -0.33
C LYS A 118 -7.10 21.24 -0.24
N ARG A 119 -7.27 20.51 -1.35
CA ARG A 119 -7.57 19.08 -1.35
C ARG A 119 -6.29 18.29 -1.61
N THR A 120 -5.45 18.17 -0.58
CA THR A 120 -4.22 17.38 -0.64
C THR A 120 -4.38 16.08 0.14
N LEU A 121 -3.65 15.02 -0.26
CA LEU A 121 -3.62 13.77 0.50
C LEU A 121 -3.24 14.01 1.97
N THR A 122 -2.26 14.88 2.24
CA THR A 122 -1.89 15.22 3.63
C THR A 122 -3.09 15.73 4.43
N LYS A 123 -3.90 16.63 3.87
CA LYS A 123 -5.10 17.14 4.55
C LYS A 123 -6.14 16.04 4.75
N LEU A 124 -6.40 15.25 3.72
CA LEU A 124 -7.33 14.11 3.78
C LEU A 124 -6.95 13.13 4.90
N TYR A 125 -5.68 12.77 5.01
CA TYR A 125 -5.20 11.83 6.03
C TYR A 125 -5.14 12.46 7.44
N ASN A 126 -4.94 13.78 7.56
CA ASN A 126 -5.04 14.48 8.83
C ASN A 126 -6.49 14.56 9.34
N GLU A 127 -7.46 14.77 8.44
CA GLU A 127 -8.89 14.79 8.78
C GLU A 127 -9.44 13.38 9.05
N ARG A 128 -8.89 12.36 8.36
CA ARG A 128 -9.25 10.94 8.44
C ARG A 128 -10.76 10.70 8.54
N PRO A 129 -11.55 11.06 7.51
CA PRO A 129 -12.99 10.84 7.52
C PRO A 129 -13.33 9.35 7.64
N ALA A 130 -14.51 9.03 8.19
CA ALA A 130 -14.91 7.65 8.49
C ALA A 130 -14.83 6.70 7.27
N TRP A 131 -15.16 7.18 6.07
CA TRP A 131 -15.06 6.38 4.85
C TRP A 131 -13.61 5.97 4.54
N LEU A 132 -12.64 6.83 4.86
CA LEU A 132 -11.22 6.56 4.61
C LEU A 132 -10.73 5.53 5.62
N ASP A 133 -11.12 5.68 6.88
CA ASP A 133 -10.80 4.72 7.93
C ASP A 133 -11.37 3.32 7.62
N HIS A 134 -12.63 3.26 7.18
CA HIS A 134 -13.26 1.99 6.80
C HIS A 134 -12.59 1.36 5.56
N ALA A 135 -12.19 2.16 4.57
CA ALA A 135 -11.48 1.65 3.40
C ALA A 135 -10.11 1.06 3.77
N HIS A 136 -9.37 1.71 4.67
CA HIS A 136 -8.11 1.17 5.21
C HIS A 136 -8.33 -0.11 6.02
N LYS A 137 -9.35 -0.14 6.91
CA LYS A 137 -9.69 -1.36 7.67
C LYS A 137 -10.05 -2.55 6.77
N ALA A 138 -10.76 -2.31 5.67
CA ALA A 138 -11.08 -3.35 4.70
C ALA A 138 -9.83 -3.88 4.00
N LEU A 139 -8.90 -2.99 3.62
CA LEU A 139 -7.61 -3.37 3.05
C LEU A 139 -6.75 -4.15 4.05
N ASP A 140 -6.69 -3.69 5.30
CA ASP A 140 -5.94 -4.34 6.38
C ASP A 140 -6.47 -5.74 6.69
N ALA A 141 -7.80 -5.92 6.69
CA ALA A 141 -8.41 -7.23 6.86
C ALA A 141 -8.08 -8.19 5.71
N ALA A 142 -8.06 -7.70 4.46
CA ALA A 142 -7.67 -8.50 3.31
C ALA A 142 -6.19 -8.92 3.38
N VAL A 143 -5.31 -8.01 3.81
CA VAL A 143 -3.88 -8.28 4.01
C VAL A 143 -3.65 -9.25 5.18
N ALA A 144 -4.34 -9.07 6.30
CA ALA A 144 -4.29 -10.00 7.42
C ALA A 144 -4.72 -11.42 7.00
N ASN A 145 -5.78 -11.53 6.19
CA ASN A 145 -6.22 -12.81 5.64
C ASN A 145 -5.16 -13.46 4.73
N ALA A 146 -4.44 -12.67 3.92
CA ALA A 146 -3.33 -13.17 3.12
C ALA A 146 -2.15 -13.70 3.95
N TYR A 147 -1.95 -13.18 5.16
CA TYR A 147 -1.01 -13.74 6.15
C TYR A 147 -1.59 -14.92 6.94
N GLY A 148 -2.90 -15.21 6.81
CA GLY A 148 -3.61 -16.18 7.66
C GLY A 148 -3.78 -15.70 9.10
N TRP A 149 -3.82 -14.38 9.33
CA TRP A 149 -3.91 -13.76 10.65
C TRP A 149 -5.31 -13.22 10.95
N PRO A 150 -5.71 -13.14 12.24
CA PRO A 150 -6.88 -12.37 12.64
C PRO A 150 -6.75 -10.89 12.22
N ALA A 151 -7.87 -10.27 11.84
CA ALA A 151 -7.88 -8.87 11.39
C ALA A 151 -7.81 -7.84 12.52
N ASP A 152 -8.02 -8.28 13.77
CA ASP A 152 -8.10 -7.45 14.98
C ASP A 152 -6.87 -7.59 15.89
N LEU A 153 -5.75 -8.07 15.35
CA LEU A 153 -4.48 -8.13 16.07
C LEU A 153 -4.03 -6.72 16.49
N ALA A 154 -3.45 -6.63 17.68
CA ALA A 154 -2.79 -5.42 18.13
C ALA A 154 -1.50 -5.17 17.33
N ASP A 155 -1.13 -3.89 17.17
CA ASP A 155 0.02 -3.46 16.37
C ASP A 155 1.35 -4.13 16.79
N ASP A 156 1.55 -4.34 18.08
CA ASP A 156 2.74 -4.98 18.63
C ASP A 156 2.80 -6.48 18.28
N GLU A 157 1.65 -7.15 18.26
CA GLU A 157 1.55 -8.54 17.83
C GLU A 157 1.77 -8.68 16.32
N VAL A 158 1.19 -7.80 15.51
CA VAL A 158 1.45 -7.75 14.06
C VAL A 158 2.94 -7.57 13.81
N LEU A 159 3.57 -6.61 14.48
CA LEU A 159 4.99 -6.33 14.32
C LEU A 159 5.87 -7.52 14.75
N ALA A 160 5.55 -8.18 15.86
CA ALA A 160 6.26 -9.36 16.33
C ALA A 160 6.20 -10.51 15.31
N ARG A 161 5.02 -10.76 14.71
CA ARG A 161 4.85 -11.80 13.68
C ARG A 161 5.62 -11.45 12.39
N LEU A 162 5.60 -10.18 11.97
CA LEU A 162 6.42 -9.73 10.82
C LEU A 162 7.92 -9.94 11.11
N PHE A 163 8.40 -9.63 12.31
CA PHE A 163 9.79 -9.90 12.68
C PHE A 163 10.14 -11.40 12.64
N ALA A 164 9.24 -12.28 13.05
CA ALA A 164 9.44 -13.73 12.96
C ALA A 164 9.56 -14.19 11.50
N LEU A 165 8.64 -13.77 10.63
CA LEU A 165 8.68 -14.08 9.20
C LEU A 165 9.97 -13.56 8.52
N ASN A 166 10.40 -12.35 8.88
CA ASN A 166 11.65 -11.79 8.35
C ASN A 166 12.86 -12.63 8.77
N GLN A 167 12.92 -13.08 10.03
CA GLN A 167 14.00 -13.95 10.52
C GLN A 167 14.02 -15.31 9.80
N GLU A 168 12.87 -15.95 9.64
CA GLU A 168 12.73 -17.22 8.89
C GLU A 168 13.25 -17.10 7.46
N ARG A 169 12.94 -15.98 6.78
CA ARG A 169 13.42 -15.69 5.42
C ARG A 169 14.94 -15.52 5.35
N THR A 170 15.56 -15.01 6.40
CA THR A 170 17.02 -14.76 6.47
C THR A 170 17.83 -15.94 7.00
N ALA A 171 17.16 -16.96 7.54
CA ALA A 171 17.83 -18.14 8.05
C ALA A 171 18.55 -18.89 6.91
N PRO A 172 19.82 -19.29 7.10
CA PRO A 172 20.53 -20.06 6.09
C PRO A 172 19.81 -21.39 5.82
N SER A 173 19.60 -21.70 4.54
CA SER A 173 19.04 -23.00 4.13
C SER A 173 19.92 -24.13 4.69
N PRO A 174 19.36 -25.16 5.34
CA PRO A 174 20.15 -26.25 5.88
C PRO A 174 20.91 -26.94 4.73
N LEU A 175 22.23 -27.04 4.87
CA LEU A 175 23.12 -27.71 3.91
C LEU A 175 22.57 -29.12 3.61
N PRO A 176 22.48 -29.54 2.34
CA PRO A 176 22.08 -30.90 2.03
C PRO A 176 23.10 -31.86 2.67
N LEU A 177 22.62 -32.81 3.47
CA LEU A 177 23.44 -33.87 4.04
C LEU A 177 24.18 -34.58 2.91
N ALA A 178 25.51 -34.46 2.90
CA ALA A 178 26.36 -35.20 1.98
C ALA A 178 26.09 -36.69 2.19
N LYS A 179 25.55 -37.35 1.16
CA LYS A 179 25.46 -38.81 1.13
C LYS A 179 26.89 -39.35 1.06
N VAL A 180 27.32 -40.03 2.13
CA VAL A 180 28.55 -40.82 2.20
C VAL A 180 28.33 -42.15 1.50
#